data_AF-A0A4Z2DT18-F1
#
_entry.id   AF-A0A4Z2DT18-F1
#
_cell.length_a   1.000
_cell.length_b   1.000
_cell.length_c   1.000
_cell.angle_alpha   90.00
_cell.angle_beta   90.00
_cell.angle_gamma   90.00
#
_symmetry.space_group_name_H-M   'P 1'
#
loop_
_entity.id
_entity.type
_entity.pdbx_description
1 polymer ?
#
loop_
_entity_poly.entity_id
_entity_poly.type
_entity_poly.pdbx_seq_one_letter_code
_entity_poly.pdbx_strand_id
1 'polypeptide(L)'
;MASREVLLRIRWEIFRVVDKSFNVDEYVASTDSVHDAVTWAEQLGSVLKKGDFRLYKWISNCLQVTESIPLEERVDARMLMLFQNTMHDFFTSSVNMPERTITRRGIHEGIASFYDPRGLSAVDVQITENERTFWFAFLEHMRKVENISFPRCMLAPDMDHSLIELHILCYVSDEKACCRLVLAKPRVAPLEVQTIPRLELTAVVLAAGIGSQLQTELDREFAEVVFWTDSAIVLNHIRNKSSQLKTFVANGVSTIRSLIK
;
A
#
# COMPACT_ATOMS: atom_id res chain seq x y z
N MET A 1 16.96 -26.83 32.70
CA MET A 1 15.79 -27.17 31.84
C MET A 1 15.12 -25.92 31.26
N ALA A 2 14.96 -24.81 31.99
CA ALA A 2 14.40 -23.55 31.49
C ALA A 2 15.09 -22.97 30.22
N SER A 3 16.42 -23.08 30.09
CA SER A 3 17.16 -22.53 28.93
C SER A 3 16.85 -23.24 27.60
N ARG A 4 16.47 -24.53 27.63
CA ARG A 4 16.17 -25.31 26.41
C ARG A 4 14.75 -25.05 25.90
N GLU A 5 13.79 -24.81 26.81
CA GLU A 5 12.44 -24.38 26.46
C GLU A 5 12.42 -22.95 25.91
N VAL A 6 13.20 -22.03 26.51
CA VAL A 6 13.35 -20.66 25.99
C VAL A 6 13.96 -20.67 24.59
N LEU A 7 15.02 -21.46 24.35
CA LEU A 7 15.62 -21.59 23.01
C LEU A 7 14.69 -22.24 21.97
N LEU A 8 13.84 -23.19 22.37
CA LEU A 8 12.84 -23.78 21.48
C LEU A 8 11.72 -22.79 21.18
N ARG A 9 11.21 -22.07 22.18
CA ARG A 9 10.15 -21.06 22.02
C ARG A 9 10.61 -19.90 21.11
N ILE A 10 11.84 -19.42 21.32
CA ILE A 10 12.48 -18.42 20.44
C ILE A 10 12.63 -18.95 19.02
N ARG A 11 13.05 -20.21 18.83
CA ARG A 11 13.12 -20.85 17.50
C ARG A 11 11.76 -20.91 16.80
N TRP A 12 10.69 -21.26 17.51
CA TRP A 12 9.34 -21.34 16.94
C TRP A 12 8.79 -19.95 16.55
N GLU A 13 9.03 -18.92 17.36
CA GLU A 13 8.65 -17.54 17.01
C GLU A 13 9.38 -17.05 15.77
N ILE A 14 10.68 -17.31 15.63
CA ILE A 14 11.45 -16.96 14.42
C ILE A 14 10.90 -17.69 13.19
N PHE A 15 10.60 -18.98 13.29
CA PHE A 15 10.01 -19.71 12.15
C PHE A 15 8.68 -19.11 11.72
N ARG A 16 7.82 -18.72 12.68
CA ARG A 16 6.55 -18.06 12.36
C ARG A 16 6.75 -16.68 11.73
N VAL A 17 7.73 -15.92 12.22
CA VAL A 17 8.10 -14.61 11.69
C VAL A 17 8.67 -14.74 10.28
N VAL A 18 9.54 -15.71 10.01
CA VAL A 18 10.06 -15.96 8.66
C VAL A 18 8.98 -16.44 7.70
N ASP A 19 8.08 -17.32 8.14
CA ASP A 19 7.03 -17.90 7.30
C ASP A 19 5.90 -16.90 6.96
N LYS A 20 5.56 -15.99 7.89
CA LYS A 20 4.47 -15.02 7.71
C LYS A 20 4.91 -13.61 7.29
N SER A 21 6.15 -13.21 7.54
CA SER A 21 6.60 -11.82 7.34
C SER A 21 7.48 -11.63 6.11
N PHE A 22 7.78 -12.68 5.35
CA PHE A 22 8.44 -12.58 4.05
C PHE A 22 7.43 -12.51 2.90
N ASN A 23 7.46 -11.40 2.17
CA ASN A 23 6.80 -11.27 0.88
C ASN A 23 7.85 -11.33 -0.24
N VAL A 24 8.06 -12.53 -0.79
CA VAL A 24 9.04 -12.86 -1.83
C VAL A 24 10.47 -12.43 -1.45
N ASP A 25 10.82 -11.16 -1.69
CA ASP A 25 12.15 -10.58 -1.45
C ASP A 25 12.18 -9.60 -0.27
N GLU A 26 11.03 -9.28 0.31
CA GLU A 26 10.89 -8.26 1.36
C GLU A 26 10.47 -8.88 2.69
N TYR A 27 11.12 -8.46 3.78
CA TYR A 27 10.72 -8.81 5.14
C TYR A 27 10.03 -7.61 5.80
N VAL A 28 8.81 -7.82 6.31
CA VAL A 28 8.03 -6.79 7.01
C VAL A 28 7.39 -7.39 8.26
N ALA A 29 7.79 -6.89 9.43
CA ALA A 29 7.23 -7.29 10.71
C ALA A 29 6.94 -6.10 11.62
N SER A 30 6.00 -6.26 12.54
CA SER A 30 5.62 -5.27 13.55
C SER A 30 5.56 -5.91 14.94
N THR A 31 5.88 -5.11 15.96
CA THR A 31 5.80 -5.48 17.37
C THR A 31 5.61 -4.22 18.20
N ASP A 32 5.01 -4.35 19.38
CA ASP A 32 4.81 -3.29 20.38
C ASP A 32 6.04 -3.09 21.27
N SER A 33 7.04 -3.98 21.19
CA SER A 33 8.25 -3.96 22.00
C SER A 33 9.49 -3.61 21.16
N VAL A 34 10.15 -2.50 21.51
CA VAL A 34 11.44 -2.12 20.90
C VAL A 34 12.50 -3.20 21.12
N HIS A 35 12.50 -3.83 22.30
CA HIS A 35 13.43 -4.90 22.63
C HIS A 35 13.24 -6.11 21.71
N ASP A 36 11.99 -6.48 21.44
CA ASP A 36 11.67 -7.60 20.57
C ASP A 36 12.04 -7.27 19.12
N ALA A 37 11.78 -6.04 18.66
CA ALA A 37 12.15 -5.59 17.33
C ALA A 37 13.66 -5.68 17.06
N VAL A 38 14.49 -5.21 18.01
CA VAL A 38 15.96 -5.32 17.92
C VAL A 38 16.38 -6.79 17.90
N THR A 39 15.83 -7.58 18.83
CA THR A 39 16.13 -9.01 18.94
C THR A 39 15.78 -9.77 17.66
N TRP A 40 14.63 -9.46 17.06
CA TRP A 40 14.18 -10.08 15.81
C TRP A 40 15.11 -9.72 14.65
N ALA A 41 15.51 -8.45 14.52
CA ALA A 41 16.41 -8.02 13.46
C ALA A 41 17.77 -8.74 13.53
N GLU A 42 18.36 -8.82 14.73
CA GLU A 42 19.63 -9.53 14.95
C GLU A 42 19.51 -11.04 14.67
N GLN A 43 18.48 -11.67 15.22
CA GLN A 43 18.28 -13.12 15.08
C GLN A 43 17.97 -13.49 13.63
N LEU A 44 17.13 -12.72 12.95
CA LEU A 44 16.80 -12.95 11.56
C LEU A 44 18.04 -12.83 10.66
N GLY A 45 18.83 -11.77 10.84
CA GLY A 45 20.10 -11.60 10.13
C GLY A 45 21.06 -12.78 10.35
N SER A 46 21.15 -13.28 11.58
CA SER A 46 21.97 -14.46 11.90
C SER A 46 21.47 -15.75 11.22
N VAL A 47 20.15 -15.96 11.18
CA VAL A 47 19.54 -17.14 10.56
C VAL A 47 19.73 -17.13 9.05
N LEU A 48 19.42 -16.01 8.38
CA LEU A 48 19.55 -15.88 6.93
C LEU A 48 21.00 -16.01 6.46
N LYS A 49 21.94 -15.47 7.24
CA LYS A 49 23.37 -15.59 6.96
C LYS A 49 23.87 -17.04 6.95
N LYS A 50 23.21 -17.96 7.68
CA LYS A 50 23.54 -19.41 7.61
C LYS A 50 23.16 -20.03 6.27
N GLY A 51 22.17 -19.45 5.59
CA GLY A 51 21.79 -19.81 4.23
C GLY A 51 22.44 -18.94 3.15
N ASP A 52 23.45 -18.13 3.51
CA ASP A 52 24.11 -17.16 2.63
C ASP A 52 23.18 -16.05 2.08
N PHE A 53 22.05 -15.81 2.74
CA PHE A 53 21.16 -14.70 2.48
C PHE A 53 21.53 -13.50 3.37
N ARG A 54 21.40 -12.29 2.82
CA ARG A 54 21.60 -11.04 3.55
C ARG A 54 20.44 -10.08 3.29
N LEU A 55 19.93 -9.49 4.35
CA LEU A 55 18.96 -8.40 4.28
C LEU A 55 19.71 -7.07 4.14
N TYR A 56 19.20 -6.21 3.29
CA TYR A 56 19.69 -4.85 3.07
C TYR A 56 18.51 -3.90 3.08
N LYS A 57 18.79 -2.60 3.11
CA LYS A 57 17.77 -1.54 3.07
C LYS A 57 16.83 -1.62 4.29
N TRP A 58 17.39 -1.82 5.47
CA TRP A 58 16.64 -1.78 6.72
C TRP A 58 16.05 -0.39 6.98
N ILE A 59 14.80 -0.40 7.44
CA ILE A 59 14.05 0.79 7.82
C ILE A 59 13.14 0.46 9.01
N SER A 60 13.06 1.38 9.98
CA SER A 60 12.17 1.25 11.14
C SER A 60 11.64 2.63 11.55
N ASN A 61 10.42 2.65 12.12
CA ASN A 61 9.86 3.84 12.76
C ASN A 61 10.38 4.10 14.17
N CYS A 62 11.23 3.21 14.70
CA CYS A 62 11.91 3.42 15.97
C CYS A 62 13.39 3.70 15.74
N LEU A 63 13.87 4.85 16.25
CA LEU A 63 15.28 5.22 16.15
C LEU A 63 16.18 4.18 16.83
N GLN A 64 15.79 3.68 18.01
CA GLN A 64 16.59 2.69 18.74
C GLN A 64 16.77 1.39 17.94
N VAL A 65 15.74 0.96 17.19
CA VAL A 65 15.83 -0.20 16.28
C VAL A 65 16.70 0.12 15.07
N THR A 66 16.60 1.33 14.52
CA THR A 66 17.43 1.74 13.38
C THR A 66 18.91 1.81 13.77
N GLU A 67 19.20 2.32 14.97
CA GLU A 67 20.55 2.45 15.51
C GLU A 67 21.22 1.10 15.79
N SER A 68 20.45 0.04 16.07
CA SER A 68 21.01 -1.31 16.25
C SER A 68 21.45 -1.98 14.94
N ILE A 69 21.05 -1.48 13.77
CA ILE A 69 21.42 -2.04 12.46
C ILE A 69 22.71 -1.41 11.93
N PRO A 70 23.66 -2.15 11.33
CA PRO A 70 24.86 -1.57 10.70
C PRO A 70 24.52 -0.53 9.62
N LEU A 71 25.31 0.55 9.53
CA LEU A 71 25.08 1.67 8.60
C LEU A 71 25.01 1.22 7.13
N GLU A 72 25.80 0.22 6.76
CA GLU A 72 25.90 -0.32 5.39
C GLU A 72 24.65 -1.10 4.97
N GLU A 73 23.82 -1.53 5.93
CA GLU A 73 22.60 -2.29 5.70
C GLU A 73 21.34 -1.42 5.72
N ARG A 74 21.44 -0.12 6.06
CA ARG A 74 20.31 0.82 6.14
C ARG A 74 19.95 1.40 4.76
N VAL A 75 18.73 1.91 4.62
CA VAL A 75 18.29 2.67 3.42
C VAL A 75 19.01 4.03 3.34
N ASP A 76 19.50 4.43 2.15
CA ASP A 76 19.81 5.84 1.87
C ASP A 76 18.48 6.60 1.78
N ALA A 77 18.26 7.55 2.70
CA ALA A 77 17.05 8.35 2.82
C ALA A 77 16.60 9.02 1.51
N ARG A 78 17.49 9.18 0.51
CA ARG A 78 17.18 9.76 -0.80
C ARG A 78 16.51 8.80 -1.79
N MET A 79 16.45 7.49 -1.50
CA MET A 79 16.02 6.47 -2.47
C MET A 79 14.52 6.12 -2.40
N LEU A 80 13.77 6.67 -1.44
CA LEU A 80 12.34 6.36 -1.25
C LEU A 80 11.47 7.50 -1.80
N MET A 81 10.68 7.21 -2.85
CA MET A 81 9.73 8.14 -3.47
C MET A 81 8.60 8.60 -2.53
N LEU A 82 8.33 7.84 -1.47
CA LEU A 82 7.55 8.27 -0.33
C LEU A 82 8.56 8.65 0.75
N PHE A 83 8.67 9.94 1.07
CA PHE A 83 9.40 10.38 2.25
C PHE A 83 8.70 9.75 3.46
N GLN A 84 9.22 8.63 3.94
CA GLN A 84 8.81 8.06 5.20
C GLN A 84 9.47 8.92 6.26
N ASN A 85 8.71 9.83 6.86
CA ASN A 85 9.12 10.37 8.14
C ASN A 85 8.90 9.27 9.18
N THR A 86 9.83 8.32 9.22
CA THR A 86 9.78 7.16 10.09
C THR A 86 9.70 7.56 11.56
N MET A 87 10.26 8.72 11.93
CA MET A 87 10.24 9.25 13.30
C MET A 87 8.85 9.68 13.78
N HIS A 88 7.97 10.07 12.86
CA HIS A 88 6.61 10.51 13.20
C HIS A 88 5.52 9.56 12.69
N ASP A 89 5.90 8.53 11.94
CA ASP A 89 4.99 7.50 11.45
C ASP A 89 3.90 8.06 10.51
N PHE A 90 4.29 8.96 9.59
CA PHE A 90 3.37 9.54 8.59
C PHE A 90 3.76 9.19 7.16
N PHE A 91 2.75 8.99 6.30
CA PHE A 91 2.93 9.09 4.86
C PHE A 91 3.06 10.55 4.45
N THR A 92 4.12 10.90 3.71
CA THR A 92 4.26 12.21 3.05
C THR A 92 4.64 12.01 1.58
N SER A 93 4.19 12.93 0.72
CA SER A 93 4.53 12.94 -0.71
C SER A 93 5.37 14.16 -1.04
N SER A 94 6.34 14.02 -1.95
CA SER A 94 7.10 15.14 -2.52
C SER A 94 6.83 15.25 -4.01
N VAL A 95 6.55 16.45 -4.50
CA VAL A 95 6.31 16.78 -5.90
C VAL A 95 7.49 17.61 -6.41
N ASN A 96 8.34 16.99 -7.24
CA ASN A 96 9.46 17.69 -7.84
C ASN A 96 9.01 18.54 -9.02
N MET A 97 9.26 19.85 -8.95
CA MET A 97 8.98 20.78 -10.04
C MET A 97 10.14 20.79 -11.05
N PRO A 98 9.88 20.67 -12.36
CA PRO A 98 10.93 20.73 -13.37
C PRO A 98 11.55 22.13 -13.43
N GLU A 99 12.86 22.23 -13.19
CA GLU A 99 13.55 23.53 -13.05
C GLU A 99 13.80 24.29 -14.37
N ARG A 100 13.96 23.61 -15.52
CA ARG A 100 14.73 24.21 -16.63
C ARG A 100 14.07 24.31 -18.01
N THR A 101 13.07 23.51 -18.37
CA THR A 101 12.34 23.67 -19.65
C THR A 101 10.99 22.96 -19.63
N ILE A 102 9.92 23.67 -20.01
CA ILE A 102 8.55 23.13 -20.07
C ILE A 102 8.36 22.41 -21.42
N THR A 103 8.96 21.23 -21.56
CA THR A 103 8.59 20.27 -22.60
C THR A 103 7.53 19.33 -22.05
N ARG A 104 6.75 18.68 -22.94
CA ARG A 104 5.80 17.62 -22.54
C ARG A 104 6.48 16.55 -21.69
N ARG A 105 7.77 16.30 -21.94
CA ARG A 105 8.65 15.45 -21.16
C ARG A 105 8.98 16.01 -19.78
N GLY A 106 9.36 17.28 -19.64
CA GLY A 106 9.62 17.88 -18.32
C GLY A 106 8.39 17.86 -17.40
N ILE A 107 7.20 18.11 -17.94
CA ILE A 107 5.94 17.97 -17.18
C ILE A 107 5.67 16.50 -16.84
N HIS A 108 5.88 15.59 -17.80
CA HIS A 108 5.71 14.17 -17.56
C HIS A 108 6.70 13.62 -16.53
N GLU A 109 7.97 14.05 -16.52
CA GLU A 109 8.97 13.68 -15.51
C GLU A 109 8.56 14.18 -14.11
N GLY A 110 8.05 15.42 -14.02
CA GLY A 110 7.49 15.96 -12.77
C GLY A 110 6.29 15.15 -12.27
N ILE A 111 5.35 14.80 -13.16
CA ILE A 111 4.15 14.02 -12.81
C ILE A 111 4.49 12.56 -12.51
N ALA A 112 5.34 11.92 -13.32
CA ALA A 112 5.77 10.53 -13.17
C ALA A 112 6.57 10.28 -11.88
N SER A 113 7.17 11.32 -11.29
CA SER A 113 7.74 11.25 -9.93
C SER A 113 6.69 10.97 -8.85
N PHE A 114 5.41 11.24 -9.14
CA PHE A 114 4.27 11.01 -8.25
C PHE A 114 3.35 9.89 -8.76
N TYR A 115 3.03 9.87 -10.06
CA TYR A 115 2.11 8.94 -10.72
C TYR A 115 2.26 9.01 -12.25
N ASP A 116 2.31 7.90 -12.99
CA ASP A 116 2.21 7.91 -14.45
C ASP A 116 0.78 7.56 -14.90
N PRO A 117 -0.08 8.57 -15.16
CA PRO A 117 -1.47 8.32 -15.52
C PRO A 117 -1.67 7.72 -16.92
N ARG A 118 -0.65 7.62 -17.79
CA ARG A 118 -0.88 7.26 -19.21
C ARG A 118 0.17 6.37 -19.88
N GLY A 119 1.31 6.05 -19.27
CA GLY A 119 2.33 5.19 -19.90
C GLY A 119 2.83 5.72 -21.24
N LEU A 120 2.69 7.04 -21.47
CA LEU A 120 3.00 7.68 -22.75
C LEU A 120 4.50 7.94 -22.79
N SER A 121 5.21 7.29 -23.71
CA SER A 121 6.59 7.67 -24.05
C SER A 121 6.62 9.17 -24.39
N ALA A 122 7.24 9.96 -23.52
CA ALA A 122 7.26 11.41 -23.65
C ALA A 122 8.16 11.82 -24.82
N VAL A 123 7.54 12.17 -25.95
CA VAL A 123 8.24 12.86 -27.04
C VAL A 123 8.46 14.31 -26.61
N ASP A 124 9.65 14.85 -26.84
CA ASP A 124 10.05 16.23 -26.55
C ASP A 124 9.31 17.23 -27.46
N VAL A 125 8.02 17.45 -27.17
CA VAL A 125 7.16 18.40 -27.89
C VAL A 125 6.97 19.65 -27.02
N GLN A 126 7.11 20.83 -27.63
CA GLN A 126 6.74 22.09 -27.00
C GLN A 126 5.23 22.14 -26.79
N ILE A 127 4.82 22.51 -25.58
CA ILE A 127 3.42 22.53 -25.17
C ILE A 127 2.84 23.92 -25.48
N THR A 128 1.57 23.99 -25.90
CA THR A 128 0.88 25.26 -26.13
C THR A 128 0.67 26.05 -24.82
N GLU A 129 0.44 27.37 -24.91
CA GLU A 129 0.22 28.26 -23.75
C GLU A 129 -0.97 27.82 -22.88
N ASN A 130 -2.05 27.34 -23.51
CA ASN A 130 -3.25 26.87 -22.82
C ASN A 130 -3.00 25.57 -22.05
N GLU A 131 -2.33 24.61 -22.67
CA GLU A 131 -1.93 23.36 -22.03
C GLU A 131 -0.93 23.61 -20.88
N ARG A 132 0.00 24.56 -21.07
CA ARG A 132 0.92 25.00 -20.02
C ARG A 132 0.17 25.49 -18.79
N THR A 133 -0.81 26.36 -18.97
CA THR A 133 -1.63 26.91 -17.88
C THR A 133 -2.36 25.81 -17.11
N PHE A 134 -2.97 24.86 -17.84
CA PHE A 134 -3.64 23.70 -17.23
C PHE A 134 -2.67 22.85 -16.39
N TRP A 135 -1.51 22.50 -16.95
CA TRP A 135 -0.56 21.64 -16.25
C TRP A 135 0.09 22.31 -15.04
N PHE A 136 0.35 23.63 -15.08
CA PHE A 136 0.80 24.35 -13.90
C PHE A 136 -0.26 24.41 -12.82
N ALA A 137 -1.50 24.72 -13.17
CA ALA A 137 -2.60 24.69 -12.21
C ALA A 137 -2.77 23.29 -11.58
N PHE A 138 -2.61 22.24 -12.39
CA PHE A 138 -2.60 20.85 -11.91
C PHE A 138 -1.42 20.57 -10.96
N LEU A 139 -0.18 20.92 -11.33
CA LEU A 139 1.00 20.73 -10.48
C LEU A 139 0.89 21.52 -9.15
N GLU A 140 0.39 22.75 -9.19
CA GLU A 140 0.11 23.55 -7.98
C GLU A 140 -0.95 22.89 -7.09
N HIS A 141 -1.96 22.24 -7.66
CA HIS A 141 -2.89 21.40 -6.87
C HIS A 141 -2.20 20.17 -6.29
N MET A 142 -1.29 19.53 -7.04
CA MET A 142 -0.51 18.40 -6.54
C MET A 142 0.41 18.80 -5.38
N ARG A 143 0.96 20.02 -5.36
CA ARG A 143 1.73 20.52 -4.20
C ARG A 143 0.91 20.56 -2.92
N LYS A 144 -0.41 20.79 -3.01
CA LYS A 144 -1.28 20.72 -1.83
C LYS A 144 -1.34 19.32 -1.23
N VAL A 145 -1.07 18.28 -2.02
CA VAL A 145 -0.99 16.89 -1.54
C VAL A 145 0.24 16.67 -0.66
N GLU A 146 1.33 17.42 -0.84
CA GLU A 146 2.52 17.35 0.05
C GLU A 146 2.18 17.66 1.51
N ASN A 147 1.15 18.49 1.73
CA ASN A 147 0.69 18.83 3.07
C ASN A 147 -0.32 17.82 3.66
N ILE A 148 -0.70 16.80 2.88
CA ILE A 148 -1.57 15.74 3.36
C ILE A 148 -0.68 14.67 3.98
N SER A 149 -0.92 14.39 5.25
CA SER A 149 -0.25 13.32 5.98
C SER A 149 -1.25 12.45 6.71
N PHE A 150 -0.98 11.15 6.73
CA PHE A 150 -1.81 10.18 7.42
C PHE A 150 -0.93 9.36 8.37
N PRO A 151 -1.36 9.13 9.62
CA PRO A 151 -0.66 8.22 10.51
C PRO A 151 -0.64 6.81 9.92
N ARG A 152 0.55 6.20 9.91
CA ARG A 152 0.82 4.87 9.37
C ARG A 152 0.34 3.79 10.34
N CYS A 153 0.45 4.02 11.65
CA CYS A 153 -0.13 3.11 12.62
C CYS A 153 -1.65 3.06 12.49
N MET A 154 -2.15 1.90 12.07
CA MET A 154 -3.58 1.61 11.98
C MET A 154 -4.25 1.59 13.36
N LEU A 155 -3.48 1.29 14.41
CA LEU A 155 -3.96 1.05 15.76
C LEU A 155 -3.51 2.19 16.67
N ALA A 156 -4.37 3.18 16.90
CA ALA A 156 -4.06 4.17 17.93
C ALA A 156 -4.15 3.49 19.32
N PRO A 157 -3.25 3.82 20.26
CA PRO A 157 -3.23 3.20 21.59
C PRO A 157 -4.54 3.34 22.35
N ASP A 158 -5.25 4.44 22.12
CA ASP A 158 -6.48 4.81 22.83
C ASP A 158 -7.75 4.30 22.14
N MET A 159 -7.63 3.49 21.08
CA MET A 159 -8.79 2.95 20.36
C MET A 159 -9.24 1.61 20.95
N ASP A 160 -10.55 1.39 21.01
CA ASP A 160 -11.08 0.05 21.19
C ASP A 160 -10.88 -0.75 19.90
N HIS A 161 -9.94 -1.71 19.95
CA HIS A 161 -9.57 -2.51 18.78
C HIS A 161 -10.68 -3.46 18.34
N SER A 162 -11.68 -3.73 19.19
CA SER A 162 -12.82 -4.58 18.88
C SER A 162 -13.83 -3.91 17.94
N LEU A 163 -13.75 -2.58 17.78
CA LEU A 163 -14.66 -1.78 16.95
C LEU A 163 -14.05 -1.39 15.60
N ILE A 164 -12.90 -1.98 15.22
CA ILE A 164 -12.21 -1.60 14.00
C ILE A 164 -12.88 -2.27 12.79
N GLU A 165 -13.30 -1.43 11.85
CA GLU A 165 -13.89 -1.82 10.58
C GLU A 165 -12.88 -1.64 9.43
N LEU A 166 -12.94 -2.52 8.43
CA LEU A 166 -12.14 -2.43 7.22
C LEU A 166 -13.04 -2.04 6.03
N HIS A 167 -12.83 -0.85 5.49
CA HIS A 167 -13.58 -0.37 4.32
C HIS A 167 -12.70 -0.34 3.06
N ILE A 168 -13.16 -0.98 1.98
CA ILE A 168 -12.47 -1.05 0.69
C ILE A 168 -13.27 -0.28 -0.37
N LEU A 169 -12.57 0.46 -1.26
CA LEU A 169 -13.15 1.36 -2.27
C LEU A 169 -14.00 2.50 -1.68
N CYS A 170 -13.63 2.97 -0.49
CA CYS A 170 -14.35 4.05 0.18
C CYS A 170 -13.76 5.42 -0.18
N TYR A 171 -14.64 6.40 -0.40
CA TYR A 171 -14.32 7.82 -0.30
C TYR A 171 -14.75 8.29 1.08
N VAL A 172 -13.78 8.62 1.93
CA VAL A 172 -14.06 9.11 3.28
C VAL A 172 -14.33 10.60 3.22
N SER A 173 -15.55 11.01 3.62
CA SER A 173 -15.92 12.42 3.78
C SER A 173 -16.54 12.72 5.14
N ASP A 174 -16.57 11.76 6.07
CA ASP A 174 -17.23 11.91 7.36
C ASP A 174 -16.24 12.41 8.43
N GLU A 175 -16.57 13.53 9.07
CA GLU A 175 -15.79 14.13 10.16
C GLU A 175 -15.95 13.38 11.48
N LYS A 176 -16.94 12.49 11.61
CA LYS A 176 -17.23 11.77 12.86
C LYS A 176 -16.46 10.47 13.04
N ALA A 177 -15.81 9.95 11.99
CA ALA A 177 -15.07 8.71 12.03
C ALA A 177 -13.55 8.97 11.95
N CYS A 178 -12.77 8.30 12.80
CA CYS A 178 -11.31 8.32 12.67
C CYS A 178 -10.89 7.30 11.60
N CYS A 179 -10.60 7.77 10.38
CA CYS A 179 -10.17 6.90 9.29
C CYS A 179 -8.64 6.86 9.14
N ARG A 180 -8.11 5.68 8.86
CA ARG A 180 -6.69 5.44 8.57
C ARG A 180 -6.54 4.81 7.19
N LEU A 181 -5.71 5.39 6.32
CA LEU A 181 -5.42 4.82 5.02
C LEU A 181 -4.47 3.63 5.19
N VAL A 182 -4.97 2.42 4.94
CA VAL A 182 -4.17 1.18 5.00
C VAL A 182 -3.42 0.94 3.69
N LEU A 183 -4.10 1.11 2.56
CA LEU A 183 -3.54 0.83 1.24
C LEU A 183 -4.23 1.68 0.17
N ALA A 184 -3.43 2.23 -0.74
CA ALA A 184 -3.90 2.80 -2.00
C ALA A 184 -3.20 2.08 -3.16
N LYS A 185 -3.98 1.49 -4.07
CA LYS A 185 -3.49 0.87 -5.31
C LYS A 185 -4.15 1.54 -6.51
N PRO A 186 -3.58 2.64 -7.04
CA PRO A 186 -4.12 3.24 -8.25
C PRO A 186 -3.86 2.30 -9.44
N ARG A 187 -4.80 2.24 -10.38
CA ARG A 187 -4.62 1.56 -11.66
C ARG A 187 -4.91 2.51 -12.81
N VAL A 188 -4.05 2.47 -13.81
CA VAL A 188 -4.29 3.12 -15.09
C VAL A 188 -5.32 2.32 -15.87
N ALA A 189 -6.23 3.03 -16.55
CA ALA A 189 -7.21 2.39 -17.42
C ALA A 189 -6.49 1.57 -18.51
N PRO A 190 -6.95 0.36 -18.84
CA PRO A 190 -6.37 -0.43 -19.92
C PRO A 190 -6.29 0.36 -21.23
N LEU A 191 -5.22 0.14 -22.01
CA LEU A 191 -5.05 0.77 -23.33
C LEU A 191 -6.10 0.30 -24.33
N GLU A 192 -6.58 -0.94 -24.16
CA GLU A 192 -7.70 -1.46 -24.92
C GLU A 192 -9.02 -0.85 -24.44
N VAL A 193 -9.84 -0.41 -25.40
CA VAL A 193 -11.14 0.19 -25.11
C VAL A 193 -12.04 -0.84 -24.42
N GLN A 194 -12.36 -0.57 -23.16
CA GLN A 194 -13.32 -1.35 -22.38
C GLN A 194 -14.59 -0.53 -22.12
N THR A 195 -15.72 -1.21 -21.98
CA THR A 195 -16.95 -0.55 -21.57
C THR A 195 -16.88 -0.15 -20.11
N ILE A 196 -17.56 0.93 -19.74
CA ILE A 196 -17.64 1.42 -18.35
C ILE A 196 -18.06 0.30 -17.37
N PRO A 197 -19.09 -0.52 -17.64
CA PRO A 197 -19.45 -1.62 -16.75
C PRO A 197 -18.36 -2.69 -16.55
N ARG A 198 -17.50 -2.92 -17.54
CA ARG A 198 -16.37 -3.86 -17.41
C ARG A 198 -15.26 -3.27 -16.55
N LEU A 199 -14.99 -1.98 -16.69
CA LEU A 199 -14.03 -1.26 -15.84
C LEU A 199 -14.50 -1.24 -14.38
N GLU A 200 -15.77 -0.92 -14.15
CA GLU A 200 -16.38 -0.95 -12.81
C GLU A 200 -16.31 -2.35 -12.19
N LEU A 201 -16.67 -3.40 -12.94
CA LEU A 201 -16.56 -4.78 -12.45
C LEU A 201 -15.11 -5.15 -12.13
N THR A 202 -14.16 -4.73 -12.96
CA THR A 202 -12.73 -4.99 -12.75
C THR A 202 -12.23 -4.31 -11.48
N ALA A 203 -12.68 -3.08 -11.20
CA ALA A 203 -12.36 -2.38 -9.97
C ALA A 203 -12.88 -3.13 -8.73
N VAL A 204 -14.11 -3.67 -8.78
CA VAL A 204 -14.68 -4.45 -7.68
C VAL A 204 -13.97 -5.80 -7.50
N VAL A 205 -13.57 -6.47 -8.59
CA VAL A 205 -12.74 -7.70 -8.50
C VAL A 205 -11.41 -7.41 -7.83
N LEU A 206 -10.74 -6.32 -8.21
CA LEU A 206 -9.49 -5.90 -7.58
C LEU A 206 -9.68 -5.60 -6.09
N ALA A 207 -10.75 -4.88 -5.75
CA ALA A 207 -11.10 -4.56 -4.38
C ALA A 207 -11.33 -5.80 -3.52
N ALA A 208 -12.08 -6.79 -4.05
CA ALA A 208 -12.27 -8.07 -3.38
C ALA A 208 -10.93 -8.78 -3.12
N GLY A 209 -10.02 -8.78 -4.10
CA GLY A 209 -8.67 -9.34 -3.93
C GLY A 209 -7.86 -8.61 -2.88
N ILE A 210 -7.87 -7.27 -2.90
CA ILE A 210 -7.19 -6.44 -1.90
C ILE A 210 -7.76 -6.69 -0.49
N GLY A 211 -9.08 -6.70 -0.34
CA GLY A 211 -9.72 -6.93 0.96
C GLY A 211 -9.41 -8.32 1.51
N SER A 212 -9.40 -9.35 0.66
CA SER A 212 -8.98 -10.71 1.07
C SER A 212 -7.51 -10.77 1.46
N GLN A 213 -6.64 -10.06 0.72
CA GLN A 213 -5.22 -9.96 1.05
C GLN A 213 -5.03 -9.27 2.40
N LEU A 214 -5.64 -8.09 2.60
CA LEU A 214 -5.50 -7.32 3.83
C LEU A 214 -6.00 -8.09 5.06
N GLN A 215 -7.12 -8.81 4.96
CA GLN A 215 -7.59 -9.65 6.07
C GLN A 215 -6.60 -10.76 6.43
N THR A 216 -5.88 -11.30 5.44
CA THR A 216 -4.87 -12.36 5.67
C THR A 216 -3.59 -11.78 6.26
N GLU A 217 -3.08 -10.69 5.67
CA GLU A 217 -1.80 -10.08 6.04
C GLU A 217 -1.87 -9.32 7.38
N LEU A 218 -3.03 -8.74 7.70
CA LEU A 218 -3.22 -8.02 8.97
C LEU A 218 -3.48 -8.94 10.16
N ASP A 219 -3.65 -10.25 9.91
CA ASP A 219 -3.79 -11.33 10.91
C ASP A 219 -4.70 -10.95 12.10
N ARG A 220 -5.83 -10.30 11.79
CA ARG A 220 -6.78 -9.73 12.76
C ARG A 220 -8.22 -9.89 12.28
N GLU A 221 -9.11 -10.06 13.26
CA GLU A 221 -10.56 -9.95 13.06
C GLU A 221 -11.01 -8.49 13.06
N PHE A 222 -11.78 -8.11 12.04
CA PHE A 222 -12.45 -6.81 11.94
C PHE A 222 -13.89 -6.94 12.41
N ALA A 223 -14.42 -5.91 13.07
CA ALA A 223 -15.83 -5.84 13.47
C ALA A 223 -16.74 -5.96 12.24
N GLU A 224 -16.35 -5.28 11.16
CA GLU A 224 -17.01 -5.35 9.87
C GLU A 224 -15.98 -5.19 8.74
N VAL A 225 -16.22 -5.86 7.61
CA VAL A 225 -15.48 -5.66 6.37
C VAL A 225 -16.46 -5.23 5.28
N VAL A 226 -16.36 -3.96 4.86
CA VAL A 226 -17.31 -3.35 3.94
C VAL A 226 -16.66 -3.05 2.60
N PHE A 227 -17.26 -3.56 1.53
CA PHE A 227 -16.85 -3.27 0.15
C PHE A 227 -17.82 -2.27 -0.48
N TRP A 228 -17.32 -1.11 -0.85
CA TRP A 228 -18.13 -0.03 -1.42
C TRP A 228 -18.09 -0.07 -2.96
N THR A 229 -19.23 0.20 -3.58
CA THR A 229 -19.33 0.49 -5.02
C THR A 229 -20.59 1.30 -5.29
N ASP A 230 -20.47 2.32 -6.14
CA ASP A 230 -21.56 3.12 -6.67
C ASP A 230 -22.17 2.55 -7.96
N SER A 231 -21.57 1.49 -8.53
CA SER A 231 -22.07 0.87 -9.75
C SER A 231 -23.31 0.01 -9.47
N ALA A 232 -24.48 0.57 -9.75
CA ALA A 232 -25.75 -0.16 -9.72
C ALA A 232 -25.74 -1.39 -10.65
N ILE A 233 -25.02 -1.32 -11.78
CA ILE A 233 -24.89 -2.43 -12.74
C ILE A 233 -24.11 -3.58 -12.10
N VAL A 234 -22.96 -3.29 -11.49
CA VAL A 234 -22.15 -4.31 -10.81
C VAL A 234 -22.91 -4.90 -9.62
N LEU A 235 -23.58 -4.07 -8.82
CA LEU A 235 -24.44 -4.56 -7.72
C LEU A 235 -25.53 -5.51 -8.22
N ASN A 236 -26.19 -5.18 -9.33
CA ASN A 236 -27.20 -6.04 -9.92
C ASN A 236 -26.59 -7.37 -10.42
N HIS A 237 -25.41 -7.34 -11.04
CA HIS A 237 -24.70 -8.56 -11.45
C HIS A 237 -24.31 -9.45 -10.27
N ILE A 238 -23.83 -8.87 -9.16
CA ILE A 238 -23.46 -9.60 -7.95
C ILE A 238 -24.70 -10.21 -7.28
N ARG A 239 -25.84 -9.50 -7.26
CA ARG A 239 -27.10 -9.99 -6.68
C ARG A 239 -27.78 -11.05 -7.55
N ASN A 240 -27.52 -11.05 -8.86
CA ASN A 240 -28.12 -11.98 -9.78
C ASN A 240 -27.64 -13.42 -9.55
N LYS A 241 -28.54 -14.31 -9.10
CA LYS A 241 -28.27 -15.74 -8.88
C LYS A 241 -28.48 -16.60 -10.13
N SER A 242 -29.00 -16.04 -11.22
CA SER A 242 -29.19 -16.76 -12.48
C SER A 242 -27.89 -16.91 -13.27
N SER A 243 -27.78 -17.96 -14.08
CA SER A 243 -26.61 -18.28 -14.90
C SER A 243 -26.50 -17.47 -16.19
N GLN A 244 -27.36 -16.47 -16.42
CA GLN A 244 -27.43 -15.72 -17.70
C GLN A 244 -26.43 -14.56 -17.80
N LEU A 245 -25.28 -14.65 -17.13
CA LEU A 245 -24.22 -13.65 -17.23
C LEU A 245 -23.26 -14.01 -18.39
N LYS A 246 -22.85 -13.01 -19.17
CA LYS A 246 -21.78 -13.18 -20.15
C LYS A 246 -20.49 -13.59 -19.44
N THR A 247 -19.66 -14.42 -20.07
CA THR A 247 -18.47 -15.06 -19.48
C THR A 247 -17.58 -14.11 -18.68
N PHE A 248 -17.26 -12.91 -19.20
CA PHE A 248 -16.47 -11.91 -18.47
C PHE A 248 -17.10 -11.51 -17.13
N VAL A 249 -18.41 -11.23 -17.15
CA VAL A 249 -19.16 -10.84 -15.96
C VAL A 249 -19.32 -12.02 -15.00
N ALA A 250 -19.62 -13.20 -15.54
CA ALA A 250 -19.73 -14.42 -14.75
C ALA A 250 -18.44 -14.74 -13.99
N ASN A 251 -17.29 -14.67 -14.67
CA ASN A 251 -15.98 -14.90 -14.07
C ASN A 251 -15.68 -13.87 -12.98
N GLY A 252 -15.88 -12.57 -13.25
CA GLY A 252 -15.68 -11.52 -12.26
C GLY A 252 -16.55 -11.69 -11.02
N VAL A 253 -17.85 -11.96 -11.21
CA VAL A 253 -18.79 -12.21 -10.10
C VAL A 253 -18.42 -13.46 -9.31
N SER A 254 -17.98 -14.54 -9.99
CA SER A 254 -17.50 -15.75 -9.32
C SER A 254 -16.27 -15.47 -8.46
N THR A 255 -15.30 -14.71 -8.98
CA THR A 255 -14.11 -14.29 -8.22
C THR A 255 -14.51 -13.46 -7.00
N ILE A 256 -15.37 -12.45 -7.16
CA ILE A 256 -15.85 -11.62 -6.05
C ILE A 256 -16.49 -12.49 -4.96
N ARG A 257 -17.41 -13.39 -5.33
CA ARG A 257 -18.09 -14.30 -4.39
C ARG A 257 -17.15 -15.31 -3.70
N SER A 258 -16.03 -15.65 -4.34
CA SER A 258 -15.04 -16.55 -3.73
C SER A 258 -14.13 -15.85 -2.71
N LEU A 259 -13.97 -14.53 -2.85
CA LEU A 259 -13.06 -13.71 -2.05
C LEU A 259 -13.77 -12.98 -0.90
N ILE A 260 -15.02 -12.58 -1.11
CA ILE A 260 -15.86 -11.94 -0.09
C ILE A 260 -16.69 -13.04 0.57
N LYS A 261 -16.43 -13.30 1.86
CA LYS A 261 -17.17 -14.27 2.68
C LYS A 261 -18.31 -13.60 3.43
#